data_AF-A0A2X4TKZ5-F1
#
_entry.id   AF-A0A2X4TKZ5-F1
#
_cell.length_a   1.000
_cell.length_b   1.000
_cell.length_c   1.000
_cell.angle_alpha   90.00
_cell.angle_beta   90.00
_cell.angle_gamma   90.00
#
_symmetry.space_group_name_H-M   'P 1'
#
loop_
_entity.id
_entity.type
_entity.pdbx_description
1 polymer ?
#
loop_
_entity_poly.entity_id
_entity_poly.type
_entity_poly.pdbx_seq_one_letter_code
_entity_poly.pdbx_strand_id
1 'polypeptide(L)'
;MIIRKLRQRDGIDIDTPFQALQKLAAQGYQDVAIQSLHIINGDEYEKIVREVQTLRPLFTRLTLGVPLLSSHNDYVQLMQALRQQMPSLRQTEKVVFMGHGASHHAFAAYACLDHMMTAQRFPARVGAVESYPRSTS
;
A
#
# COMPACT_ATOMS: atom_id res chain seq x y z
N MET A 1 -0.93 6.71 15.18
CA MET A 1 -2.27 7.07 15.72
C MET A 1 -3.15 5.84 15.98
N ILE A 2 -3.22 4.85 15.06
CA ILE A 2 -4.09 3.67 15.20
C ILE A 2 -3.67 2.74 16.35
N ILE A 3 -2.40 2.37 16.46
CA ILE A 3 -1.90 1.46 17.54
C ILE A 3 -2.28 2.00 18.93
N ARG A 4 -2.01 3.28 19.18
CA ARG A 4 -2.38 3.94 20.45
C ARG A 4 -3.88 3.89 20.71
N LYS A 5 -4.71 4.10 19.68
CA LYS A 5 -6.17 4.10 19.81
C LYS A 5 -6.71 2.70 20.15
N LEU A 6 -6.22 1.66 19.48
CA LEU A 6 -6.60 0.27 19.74
C LEU A 6 -6.22 -0.15 21.17
N ARG A 7 -5.02 0.22 21.62
CA ARG A 7 -4.58 -0.07 22.98
C ARG A 7 -5.44 0.63 24.04
N GLN A 8 -5.77 1.90 23.85
CA GLN A 8 -6.53 2.69 24.83
C GLN A 8 -8.02 2.34 24.86
N ARG A 9 -8.63 2.11 23.71
CA ARG A 9 -10.07 1.85 23.59
C ARG A 9 -10.41 0.38 23.81
N ASP A 10 -9.62 -0.53 23.24
CA ASP A 10 -9.96 -1.95 23.11
C ASP A 10 -9.03 -2.86 23.92
N GLY A 11 -7.97 -2.33 24.54
CA GLY A 11 -6.96 -3.13 25.24
C GLY A 11 -6.12 -4.01 24.32
N ILE A 12 -6.17 -3.79 23.00
CA ILE A 12 -5.45 -4.57 22.00
C ILE A 12 -4.05 -3.96 21.82
N ASP A 13 -3.01 -4.76 22.09
CA ASP A 13 -1.62 -4.37 21.87
C ASP A 13 -1.17 -4.83 20.48
N ILE A 14 -0.76 -3.87 19.66
CA ILE A 14 -0.26 -4.11 18.29
C ILE A 14 1.16 -3.61 18.23
N ASP A 15 2.08 -4.49 17.84
CA ASP A 15 3.49 -4.15 17.70
C ASP A 15 3.73 -3.22 16.50
N THR A 16 4.65 -2.27 16.66
CA THR A 16 5.28 -1.61 15.51
C THR A 16 6.21 -2.58 14.77
N PRO A 17 6.60 -2.34 13.50
CA PRO A 17 7.52 -3.23 12.80
C PRO A 17 8.85 -3.40 13.56
N PHE A 18 9.39 -2.31 14.14
CA PHE A 18 10.54 -2.36 15.03
C PHE A 18 10.33 -3.31 16.23
N GLN A 19 9.21 -3.18 16.97
CA GLN A 19 8.92 -4.02 18.12
C GLN A 19 8.72 -5.50 17.72
N ALA A 20 8.01 -5.75 16.62
CA ALA A 20 7.78 -7.08 16.09
C ALA A 20 9.10 -7.78 15.72
N LEU A 21 10.00 -7.07 15.04
CA LEU A 21 11.32 -7.60 14.68
C LEU A 21 12.20 -7.86 15.91
N GLN A 22 12.20 -6.98 16.91
CA GLN A 22 12.91 -7.25 18.16
C GLN A 22 12.40 -8.51 18.86
N LYS A 23 11.08 -8.70 18.91
CA LYS A 23 10.46 -9.91 19.47
C LYS A 23 10.85 -11.16 18.69
N LEU A 24 10.83 -11.11 17.36
CA LEU A 24 11.24 -12.24 16.51
C LEU A 24 12.72 -12.60 16.72
N ALA A 25 13.60 -11.62 16.81
CA ALA A 25 15.01 -11.85 17.11
C ALA A 25 15.19 -12.48 18.51
N ALA A 26 14.48 -11.97 19.52
CA ALA A 26 14.51 -12.53 20.88
C ALA A 26 13.95 -13.96 20.96
N GLN A 27 13.02 -14.32 20.07
CA GLN A 27 12.49 -15.68 19.92
C GLN A 27 13.41 -16.59 19.08
N GLY A 28 14.52 -16.07 18.55
CA GLY A 28 15.54 -16.85 17.83
C GLY A 28 15.26 -17.07 16.35
N TYR A 29 14.27 -16.40 15.76
CA TYR A 29 14.01 -16.49 14.31
C TYR A 29 15.19 -15.93 13.52
N GLN A 30 15.67 -16.70 12.54
CA GLN A 30 16.86 -16.36 11.75
C GLN A 30 16.55 -15.93 10.32
N ASP A 31 15.44 -16.40 9.75
CA ASP A 31 14.95 -16.04 8.41
C ASP A 31 13.55 -15.43 8.54
N VAL A 32 13.40 -14.16 8.19
CA VAL A 32 12.14 -13.43 8.30
C VAL A 32 11.80 -12.79 6.95
N ALA A 33 10.58 -13.04 6.50
CA ALA A 33 9.98 -12.40 5.33
C ALA A 33 8.90 -11.42 5.77
N ILE A 34 9.00 -10.18 5.29
CA ILE A 34 8.08 -9.10 5.60
C ILE A 34 7.38 -8.71 4.31
N GLN A 35 6.05 -8.65 4.32
CA GLN A 35 5.27 -8.15 3.19
C GLN A 35 4.51 -6.89 3.60
N SER A 36 4.80 -5.78 2.93
CA SER A 36 4.02 -4.57 3.08
C SER A 36 2.62 -4.77 2.45
N LEU A 37 1.56 -4.42 3.18
CA LEU A 37 0.19 -4.37 2.64
C LEU A 37 -0.20 -2.98 2.13
N HIS A 38 0.78 -2.09 1.95
CA HIS A 38 0.54 -0.76 1.39
C HIS A 38 0.24 -0.84 -0.10
N ILE A 39 -0.58 0.11 -0.58
CA ILE A 39 -0.91 0.23 -2.01
C ILE A 39 0.24 0.87 -2.77
N ILE A 40 0.85 1.92 -2.19
CA ILE A 40 1.85 2.76 -2.86
C ILE A 40 3.17 2.72 -2.11
N ASN A 41 4.25 3.02 -2.82
CA ASN A 41 5.54 3.31 -2.23
C ASN A 41 5.58 4.78 -1.77
N GLY A 42 5.24 5.01 -0.50
CA GLY A 42 5.22 6.34 0.13
C GLY A 42 5.83 6.32 1.52
N ASP A 43 5.64 7.41 2.27
CA ASP A 43 6.31 7.65 3.55
C ASP A 43 6.16 6.50 4.56
N GLU A 44 5.00 5.84 4.61
CA GLU A 44 4.77 4.71 5.52
C GLU A 44 5.58 3.46 5.15
N TYR A 45 5.76 3.18 3.85
CA TYR A 45 6.62 2.08 3.41
C TYR A 45 8.10 2.42 3.66
N GLU A 46 8.51 3.65 3.39
CA GLU A 46 9.88 4.12 3.66
C GLU A 46 10.26 4.03 5.15
N LYS A 47 9.31 4.28 6.06
CA LYS A 47 9.53 4.03 7.50
C LYS A 47 9.84 2.56 7.79
N ILE A 48 9.08 1.64 7.19
CA ILE A 48 9.33 0.19 7.34
C ILE A 48 10.71 -0.17 6.78
N VAL A 49 11.07 0.32 5.59
CA VAL A 49 12.39 0.07 4.98
C VAL A 49 13.51 0.46 5.94
N ARG A 50 13.42 1.63 6.57
CA ARG A 50 14.42 2.11 7.54
C ARG A 50 14.50 1.22 8.77
N GLU A 51 13.36 0.87 9.38
CA GLU A 51 13.33 -0.01 10.56
C GLU A 51 13.90 -1.40 10.25
N VAL A 52 13.55 -1.96 9.10
CA VAL A 52 14.08 -3.24 8.59
C VAL A 52 15.58 -3.16 8.38
N GLN A 53 16.11 -2.08 7.80
CA GLN A 53 17.54 -1.88 7.63
C GLN A 53 18.28 -1.78 8.97
N THR A 54 17.72 -1.08 9.95
CA THR A 54 18.31 -0.95 11.29
C THR A 54 18.43 -2.31 12.00
N LEU A 55 17.41 -3.15 11.89
CA LEU A 55 17.36 -4.45 12.59
C LEU A 55 17.89 -5.62 11.76
N ARG A 56 18.28 -5.39 10.50
CA ARG A 56 18.85 -6.41 9.61
C ARG A 56 19.99 -7.23 10.21
N PRO A 57 20.94 -6.66 10.99
CA PRO A 57 22.03 -7.43 11.59
C PRO A 57 21.59 -8.49 12.61
N LEU A 58 20.35 -8.44 13.10
CA LEU A 58 19.82 -9.42 14.06
C LEU A 58 19.38 -10.74 13.41
N PHE A 59 19.31 -10.79 12.07
CA PHE A 59 18.78 -11.92 11.33
C PHE A 59 19.82 -12.45 10.34
N THR A 60 19.86 -13.77 10.16
CA THR A 60 20.66 -14.39 9.10
C THR A 60 20.12 -14.00 7.72
N ARG A 61 18.78 -13.95 7.57
CA ARG A 61 18.11 -13.50 6.35
C ARG A 61 16.89 -12.65 6.71
N LEU A 62 16.80 -11.49 6.05
CA LEU A 62 15.67 -10.58 6.20
C LEU A 62 15.27 -10.07 4.83
N THR A 63 14.03 -10.32 4.44
CA THR A 63 13.47 -9.90 3.14
C THR A 63 12.26 -9.01 3.34
N LEU A 64 12.14 -7.99 2.50
CA LEU A 64 11.02 -7.05 2.51
C LEU A 64 10.42 -6.98 1.11
N GLY A 65 9.16 -7.38 1.00
CA GLY A 65 8.34 -7.25 -0.19
C GLY A 65 7.86 -5.82 -0.40
N VAL A 66 7.83 -5.41 -1.66
CA VAL A 66 7.43 -4.06 -2.08
C VAL A 66 5.89 -3.88 -2.04
N PRO A 67 5.38 -2.64 -1.97
CA PRO A 67 3.95 -2.34 -2.04
C PRO A 67 3.30 -2.77 -3.35
N LEU A 68 1.96 -2.75 -3.39
CA LEU A 68 1.17 -3.19 -4.54
C LEU A 68 1.53 -2.50 -5.86
N LEU A 69 1.75 -1.17 -5.87
CA LEU A 69 2.09 -0.40 -7.08
C LEU A 69 3.58 -0.04 -7.12
N SER A 70 4.43 -0.98 -7.50
CA SER A 70 5.89 -0.81 -7.48
C SER A 70 6.56 -0.93 -8.85
N SER A 71 5.93 -1.59 -9.81
CA SER A 71 6.41 -1.77 -11.18
C SER A 71 5.28 -1.58 -12.19
N HIS A 72 5.61 -1.35 -13.46
CA HIS A 72 4.61 -1.23 -14.52
C HIS A 72 3.68 -2.45 -14.61
N ASN A 73 4.22 -3.66 -14.45
CA ASN A 73 3.44 -4.89 -14.51
C ASN A 73 2.41 -4.97 -13.38
N ASP A 74 2.73 -4.40 -12.20
CA ASP A 74 1.81 -4.39 -11.08
C ASP A 74 0.56 -3.53 -11.37
N TYR A 75 0.70 -2.42 -12.11
CA TYR A 75 -0.46 -1.64 -12.56
C TYR A 75 -1.36 -2.46 -13.47
N VAL A 76 -0.77 -3.21 -14.39
CA VAL A 76 -1.53 -4.07 -15.32
C VAL A 76 -2.27 -5.16 -14.54
N GLN A 77 -1.58 -5.84 -13.62
CA GLN A 77 -2.20 -6.87 -12.77
C GLN A 77 -3.27 -6.29 -11.85
N LEU A 78 -3.04 -5.10 -11.28
CA LEU A 78 -4.01 -4.43 -10.44
C LEU A 78 -5.28 -4.08 -11.23
N MET A 79 -5.16 -3.55 -12.46
CA MET A 79 -6.32 -3.27 -13.30
C MET A 79 -7.13 -4.55 -13.60
N GLN A 80 -6.46 -5.68 -13.81
CA GLN A 80 -7.12 -6.97 -13.99
C GLN A 80 -7.84 -7.43 -12.70
N ALA A 81 -7.19 -7.31 -11.55
CA ALA A 81 -7.78 -7.64 -10.25
C ALA A 81 -8.98 -6.74 -9.92
N LEU A 82 -8.85 -5.42 -10.13
CA LEU A 82 -9.93 -4.47 -9.91
C LEU A 82 -11.15 -4.76 -10.80
N ARG A 83 -10.94 -5.23 -12.04
CA ARG A 83 -12.03 -5.64 -12.92
C ARG A 83 -12.89 -6.76 -12.32
N GLN A 84 -12.31 -7.66 -11.52
CA GLN A 84 -13.05 -8.78 -10.91
C GLN A 84 -14.02 -8.34 -9.82
N GLN A 85 -13.77 -7.20 -9.17
CA GLN A 85 -14.66 -6.63 -8.15
C GLN A 85 -15.60 -5.54 -8.70
N MET A 86 -15.51 -5.23 -10.00
CA MET A 86 -16.41 -4.25 -10.62
C MET A 86 -17.78 -4.86 -10.89
N PRO A 87 -18.87 -4.11 -10.63
CA PRO A 87 -20.20 -4.56 -11.03
C PRO A 87 -20.33 -4.53 -12.56
N SER A 88 -21.40 -5.14 -13.09
CA SER A 88 -21.80 -4.92 -14.48
C SER A 88 -22.18 -3.45 -14.68
N LEU A 89 -21.56 -2.80 -15.66
CA LEU A 89 -21.75 -1.37 -15.94
C LEU A 89 -22.48 -1.17 -17.27
N ARG A 90 -23.37 -0.16 -17.31
CA ARG A 90 -23.86 0.40 -18.58
C ARG A 90 -22.76 1.22 -19.26
N GLN A 91 -22.91 1.48 -20.56
CA GLN A 91 -21.90 2.25 -21.33
C GLN A 91 -21.67 3.68 -20.80
N THR A 92 -22.65 4.25 -20.09
CA THR A 92 -22.58 5.58 -19.49
C THR A 92 -22.11 5.57 -18.04
N GLU A 93 -21.87 4.39 -17.45
CA GLU A 93 -21.44 4.24 -16.07
C GLU A 93 -19.94 3.95 -15.98
N LYS A 94 -19.32 4.44 -14.91
CA LYS A 94 -17.92 4.16 -14.58
C LYS A 94 -17.79 3.94 -13.08
N VAL A 95 -16.81 3.12 -12.70
CA VAL A 95 -16.39 3.00 -11.30
C VAL A 95 -15.40 4.11 -10.96
N VAL A 96 -15.49 4.66 -9.74
CA VAL A 96 -14.49 5.59 -9.23
C VAL A 96 -13.80 4.92 -8.04
N PHE A 97 -12.50 4.66 -8.18
CA PHE A 97 -11.67 4.20 -7.08
C PHE A 97 -11.13 5.40 -6.31
N MET A 98 -11.29 5.36 -4.99
CA MET A 98 -10.82 6.43 -4.09
C MET A 98 -9.60 5.96 -3.32
N GLY A 99 -8.42 6.44 -3.73
CA GLY A 99 -7.18 6.31 -2.97
C GLY A 99 -7.16 7.25 -1.77
N HIS A 100 -6.35 6.93 -0.77
CA HIS A 100 -6.13 7.81 0.38
C HIS A 100 -5.47 9.13 -0.06
N GLY A 101 -4.50 9.03 -0.97
CA GLY A 101 -3.58 10.13 -1.29
C GLY A 101 -2.29 10.01 -0.46
N ALA A 102 -1.27 10.76 -0.87
CA ALA A 102 0.01 10.82 -0.18
C ALA A 102 0.77 12.10 -0.56
N SER A 103 1.83 12.37 0.20
CA SER A 103 2.81 13.42 -0.04
C SER A 103 3.56 13.27 -1.37
N HIS A 104 4.50 14.18 -1.63
CA HIS A 104 4.91 14.74 -2.93
C HIS A 104 5.41 13.79 -4.06
N HIS A 105 5.45 12.47 -3.89
CA HIS A 105 5.85 11.53 -4.96
C HIS A 105 4.88 10.37 -5.17
N ALA A 106 4.23 9.89 -4.10
CA ALA A 106 3.42 8.67 -4.19
C ALA A 106 2.03 8.93 -4.80
N PHE A 107 1.57 10.19 -4.88
CA PHE A 107 0.36 10.53 -5.63
C PHE A 107 0.48 10.28 -7.14
N ALA A 108 1.70 10.29 -7.68
CA ALA A 108 1.94 10.00 -9.09
C ALA A 108 1.49 8.59 -9.47
N ALA A 109 1.47 7.65 -8.50
CA ALA A 109 0.93 6.31 -8.71
C ALA A 109 -0.57 6.35 -9.05
N TYR A 110 -1.36 7.15 -8.32
CA TYR A 110 -2.79 7.29 -8.60
C TYR A 110 -3.05 7.94 -9.97
N ALA A 111 -2.28 8.98 -10.31
CA ALA A 111 -2.37 9.63 -11.61
C ALA A 111 -1.96 8.71 -12.77
N CYS A 112 -0.90 7.91 -12.58
CA CYS A 112 -0.44 6.92 -13.54
C CYS A 112 -1.51 5.84 -13.76
N LEU A 113 -2.11 5.32 -12.69
CA LEU A 113 -3.19 4.35 -12.77
C LEU A 113 -4.42 4.92 -13.50
N ASP A 114 -4.84 6.16 -13.20
CA ASP A 114 -5.93 6.84 -13.90
C ASP A 114 -5.63 7.04 -15.40
N HIS A 115 -4.39 7.41 -15.72
CA HIS A 115 -3.92 7.56 -17.09
C HIS A 115 -3.96 6.24 -17.86
N MET A 116 -3.46 5.15 -17.26
CA MET A 116 -3.49 3.81 -17.86
C MET A 116 -4.93 3.32 -18.07
N MET A 117 -5.82 3.54 -17.10
CA MET A 117 -7.24 3.22 -17.24
C MET A 117 -7.87 3.99 -18.41
N THR A 118 -7.58 5.29 -18.51
CA THR A 118 -8.08 6.14 -19.59
C THR A 118 -7.57 5.70 -20.97
N ALA A 119 -6.26 5.44 -21.09
CA ALA A 119 -5.63 5.01 -22.33
C ALA A 119 -6.20 3.68 -22.85
N GLN A 120 -6.53 2.75 -21.95
CA GLN A 120 -7.07 1.43 -22.30
C GLN A 120 -8.61 1.40 -22.37
N ARG A 121 -9.28 2.56 -22.29
CA ARG A 121 -10.75 2.67 -22.20
C ARG A 121 -11.35 1.78 -21.08
N PHE A 122 -10.60 1.61 -20.00
CA PHE A 122 -11.05 0.89 -18.82
C PHE A 122 -12.22 1.67 -18.19
N PRO A 123 -13.35 1.01 -17.82
CA PRO A 123 -14.55 1.70 -17.34
C PRO A 123 -14.45 2.10 -15.86
N ALA A 124 -13.30 2.66 -15.47
CA ALA A 124 -13.08 3.22 -14.15
C ALA A 124 -12.16 4.46 -14.19
N ARG A 125 -12.15 5.22 -13.10
CA ARG A 125 -11.27 6.36 -12.84
C ARG A 125 -10.68 6.23 -11.43
N VAL A 126 -9.55 6.90 -11.20
CA VAL A 126 -8.91 6.93 -9.88
C VAL A 126 -8.83 8.36 -9.39
N GLY A 127 -9.34 8.60 -8.18
CA GLY A 127 -9.14 9.84 -7.43
C GLY A 127 -8.42 9.57 -6.10
N ALA A 128 -7.90 10.62 -5.48
CA ALA A 128 -7.30 10.57 -4.16
C ALA A 128 -7.91 11.65 -3.24
N VAL A 129 -8.12 11.31 -1.96
CA VAL A 129 -8.72 12.24 -0.98
C VAL A 129 -7.76 13.37 -0.64
N GLU A 130 -6.51 13.03 -0.32
CA GLU A 130 -5.52 13.99 0.19
C GLU A 130 -4.53 14.46 -0.89
N SER A 131 -4.72 14.06 -2.15
CA SER A 131 -3.77 14.38 -3.23
C SER A 131 -4.43 14.41 -4.63
N TYR A 132 -3.61 14.57 -5.66
CA TYR A 132 -4.03 14.45 -7.05
C TYR A 132 -4.11 12.97 -7.50
N PRO A 133 -5.01 12.58 -8.44
CA PRO A 133 -6.10 13.36 -9.04
C PRO A 133 -7.20 13.67 -8.02
N ARG A 134 -7.58 14.95 -7.89
CA ARG A 134 -8.73 15.30 -7.04
C ARG A 134 -9.97 14.69 -7.64
N SER A 135 -10.88 14.20 -6.80
CA SER A 135 -12.21 13.81 -7.24
C SER A 135 -12.83 14.98 -7.99
N THR A 136 -13.04 14.83 -9.29
CA THR A 136 -13.85 15.77 -10.06
C THR A 136 -15.29 15.57 -9.60
N SER A 137 -15.76 16.50 -8.77
CA SER A 137 -17.19 16.73 -8.51
C SER A 137 -17.92 17.02 -9.80
#